data_AF-A0A7S1BHP3-F1
#
_entry.id   AF-A0A7S1BHP3-F1
#
_cell.length_a   1.000
_cell.length_b   1.000
_cell.length_c   1.000
_cell.angle_alpha   90.00
_cell.angle_beta   90.00
_cell.angle_gamma   90.00
#
_symmetry.space_group_name_H-M   'P 1'
#
loop_
_entity.id
_entity.type
_entity.pdbx_description
1 polymer ?
#
loop_
_entity_poly.entity_id
_entity_poly.type
_entity_poly.pdbx_seq_one_letter_code
_entity_poly.pdbx_strand_id
1 'polypeptide(L)'
;MNKMPNYRKEDPNCVEPACNDKVSMFKKALGGQSGSTVQSTINASPINHGIACPPIKDEIGRASWTLLHTTAAYYPIAPSTTEQYAATAFMRSISRLYPCAWCRDDFHQALKQNPVKAESREALCKWVCEQHNLINEKLGKEQFSCDMENLDRRWRGGDPRCYGDEESGVGD
;
A
#
# COMPACT_ATOMS: atom_id res chain seq x y z
N MET A 1 16.04 -28.64 -6.41
CA MET A 1 15.14 -27.61 -5.87
C MET A 1 13.80 -27.75 -6.55
N ASN A 2 12.79 -28.25 -5.84
CA ASN A 2 11.44 -28.40 -6.37
C ASN A 2 10.86 -27.01 -6.67
N LYS A 3 10.46 -26.76 -7.93
CA LYS A 3 9.75 -25.55 -8.32
C LYS A 3 8.47 -25.47 -7.49
N MET A 4 8.29 -24.39 -6.74
CA MET A 4 7.01 -24.12 -6.05
C MET A 4 5.88 -24.14 -7.09
N PRO A 5 4.74 -24.79 -6.79
CA PRO A 5 3.60 -24.80 -7.70
C PRO A 5 3.13 -23.36 -7.97
N ASN A 6 2.79 -23.07 -9.23
CA ASN A 6 2.39 -21.75 -9.69
C ASN A 6 0.95 -21.45 -9.26
N TYR A 7 0.75 -21.20 -7.97
CA TYR A 7 -0.54 -20.85 -7.36
C TYR A 7 -1.09 -19.47 -7.80
N ARG A 8 -0.31 -18.69 -8.58
CA ARG A 8 -0.51 -17.24 -8.77
C ARG A 8 -1.39 -16.85 -9.96
N LYS A 9 -1.54 -17.70 -10.97
CA LYS A 9 -2.19 -17.30 -12.24
C LYS A 9 -3.72 -17.41 -12.23
N GLU A 10 -4.30 -18.12 -11.26
CA GLU A 10 -5.73 -18.47 -11.24
C GLU A 10 -6.49 -17.85 -10.05
N ASP A 11 -5.80 -17.14 -9.14
CA ASP A 11 -6.46 -16.47 -8.01
C ASP A 11 -7.02 -15.11 -8.45
N PRO A 12 -8.35 -14.90 -8.46
CA PRO A 12 -8.96 -13.62 -8.84
C PRO A 12 -8.58 -12.46 -7.89
N ASN A 13 -7.98 -12.75 -6.73
CA ASN A 13 -7.48 -11.76 -5.79
C ASN A 13 -6.02 -11.34 -6.09
N CYS A 14 -5.28 -12.13 -6.87
CA CYS A 14 -3.86 -11.93 -7.17
C CYS A 14 -3.65 -11.02 -8.40
N VAL A 15 -3.75 -9.70 -8.19
CA VAL A 15 -3.25 -8.71 -9.15
C VAL A 15 -1.76 -8.50 -8.86
N GLU A 16 -0.86 -8.83 -9.79
CA GLU A 16 0.58 -9.02 -9.51
C GLU A 16 1.43 -7.84 -8.96
N PRO A 17 1.02 -6.55 -8.86
CA PRO A 17 1.90 -5.47 -8.42
C PRO A 17 2.61 -5.66 -7.08
N ALA A 18 1.94 -6.18 -6.05
CA ALA A 18 2.55 -6.37 -4.72
C ALA A 18 3.65 -7.45 -4.67
N CYS A 19 3.72 -8.35 -5.65
CA CYS A 19 4.72 -9.41 -5.73
C CYS A 19 5.89 -9.07 -6.68
N ASN A 20 5.77 -8.01 -7.47
CA ASN A 20 6.79 -7.63 -8.44
C ASN A 20 7.94 -6.90 -7.72
N ASP A 21 9.16 -7.36 -7.94
CA ASP A 21 10.33 -6.61 -7.51
C ASP A 21 10.60 -5.46 -8.51
N LYS A 22 11.20 -4.37 -8.04
CA LYS A 22 11.49 -3.19 -8.88
C LYS A 22 12.38 -3.52 -10.09
N VAL A 23 13.23 -4.55 -9.98
CA VAL A 23 14.13 -4.99 -11.05
C VAL A 23 13.34 -5.70 -12.16
N SER A 24 12.33 -6.49 -11.81
CA SER A 24 11.43 -7.17 -12.72
C SER A 24 10.55 -6.18 -13.47
N MET A 25 10.10 -5.11 -12.80
CA MET A 25 9.36 -4.01 -13.45
C MET A 25 10.25 -3.23 -14.41
N PHE A 26 11.47 -2.87 -14.00
CA PHE A 26 12.43 -2.17 -14.88
C PHE A 26 12.84 -3.01 -16.09
N LYS A 27 13.06 -4.32 -15.91
CA LYS A 27 13.34 -5.27 -17.01
C LYS A 27 12.14 -5.44 -17.96
N LYS A 28 10.92 -5.39 -17.45
CA LYS A 28 9.69 -5.46 -18.27
C LYS A 28 9.49 -4.17 -19.08
N ALA A 29 9.71 -3.00 -18.47
CA ALA A 29 9.61 -1.70 -19.14
C ALA A 29 10.67 -1.50 -20.24
N LEU A 30 11.84 -2.12 -20.10
CA LEU A 30 12.94 -2.02 -21.07
C LEU A 30 12.95 -3.11 -22.15
N GLY A 31 11.86 -3.88 -22.33
CA GLY A 31 11.66 -4.77 -23.49
C GLY A 31 12.92 -5.56 -23.88
N GLY A 32 13.26 -6.58 -23.10
CA GLY A 32 14.57 -7.26 -23.10
C GLY A 32 15.34 -7.32 -24.44
N GLN A 33 16.48 -6.63 -24.47
CA GLN A 33 17.74 -7.09 -25.07
C GLN A 33 18.95 -6.58 -24.26
N SER A 34 20.01 -7.38 -24.24
CA SER A 34 21.25 -7.17 -23.50
C SER A 34 22.11 -6.03 -24.07
N GLY A 35 22.73 -5.27 -23.15
CA GLY A 35 24.05 -4.68 -23.34
C GLY A 35 24.12 -3.17 -23.55
N SER A 36 24.45 -2.44 -22.48
CA SER A 36 25.53 -1.44 -22.49
C SER A 36 25.79 -0.88 -21.10
N THR A 37 27.07 -0.87 -20.73
CA THR A 37 27.61 -0.27 -19.50
C THR A 37 27.43 1.25 -19.57
N VAL A 38 26.48 1.80 -18.82
CA VAL A 38 26.37 3.26 -18.64
C VAL A 38 27.04 3.62 -17.31
N GLN A 39 28.24 4.19 -17.42
CA GLN A 39 29.00 4.72 -16.30
C GLN A 39 28.33 6.03 -15.86
N SER A 40 27.54 5.97 -14.80
CA SER A 40 26.90 7.17 -14.21
C SER A 40 27.92 7.93 -13.39
N THR A 41 28.26 9.15 -13.83
CA THR A 41 28.93 10.17 -13.04
C THR A 41 27.97 10.67 -11.95
N ILE A 42 28.02 9.99 -10.80
CA ILE A 42 27.35 10.44 -9.58
C ILE A 42 28.09 11.65 -9.02
N ASN A 43 27.51 12.84 -9.22
CA ASN A 43 27.78 14.00 -8.38
C ASN A 43 27.32 13.65 -6.95
N ALA A 44 28.27 13.19 -6.14
CA ALA A 44 28.08 12.87 -4.74
C ALA A 44 27.77 14.17 -3.97
N SER A 45 26.53 14.29 -3.50
CA SER A 45 26.24 15.09 -2.31
C SER A 45 27.01 14.51 -1.12
N PRO A 46 27.44 15.34 -0.15
CA PRO A 46 28.42 14.94 0.84
C PRO A 46 27.86 13.83 1.74
N ILE A 47 28.74 12.88 2.01
CA ILE A 47 28.55 11.68 2.82
C ILE A 47 27.91 12.06 4.17
N ASN A 48 26.70 11.58 4.43
CA ASN A 48 26.29 11.31 5.80
C ASN A 48 26.22 9.79 5.94
N HIS A 49 27.00 9.27 6.89
CA HIS A 49 27.35 7.87 7.05
C HIS A 49 26.11 6.97 6.97
N GLY A 50 26.24 5.77 6.37
CA GLY A 50 25.21 4.74 6.25
C GLY A 50 24.72 4.15 7.58
N ILE A 51 24.39 5.01 8.54
CA ILE A 51 23.76 4.72 9.81
C ILE A 51 22.27 4.96 9.61
N ALA A 52 21.49 3.87 9.62
CA ALA A 52 20.05 3.97 9.59
C ALA A 52 19.54 4.50 10.94
N CYS A 53 19.04 5.73 10.96
CA CYS A 53 18.42 6.32 12.15
C CYS A 53 17.04 5.70 12.42
N PRO A 54 16.59 5.64 13.69
CA PRO A 54 15.20 5.28 14.00
C PRO A 54 14.21 6.22 13.27
N PRO A 55 13.08 5.70 12.76
CA PRO A 55 12.14 6.50 11.98
C PRO A 55 11.44 7.55 12.84
N ILE A 56 11.23 8.74 12.28
CA ILE A 56 10.39 9.76 12.91
C ILE A 56 8.89 9.44 12.74
N LYS A 57 8.04 10.14 13.50
CA LYS A 57 6.58 9.99 13.51
C LYS A 57 5.98 9.91 12.09
N ASP A 58 6.41 10.80 11.19
CA ASP A 58 5.83 10.87 9.85
C ASP A 58 6.30 9.74 8.94
N GLU A 59 7.51 9.22 9.14
CA GLU A 59 8.04 8.07 8.39
C GLU A 59 7.30 6.79 8.77
N ILE A 60 7.19 6.50 10.07
CA ILE A 60 6.44 5.34 10.55
C ILE A 60 4.94 5.47 10.21
N GLY A 61 4.39 6.69 10.22
CA GLY A 61 3.03 6.98 9.76
C GLY A 61 2.81 6.58 8.31
N ARG A 62 3.61 7.11 7.39
CA ARG A 62 3.52 6.78 5.95
C ARG A 62 3.74 5.29 5.68
N ALA A 63 4.71 4.67 6.33
CA ALA A 63 4.98 3.24 6.19
C ALA A 63 3.79 2.39 6.66
N SER A 64 3.18 2.77 7.78
CA SER A 64 2.02 2.05 8.33
C SER A 64 0.80 2.21 7.44
N TRP A 65 0.49 3.42 6.96
CA TRP A 65 -0.60 3.60 6.00
C TRP A 65 -0.37 2.85 4.69
N THR A 66 0.87 2.78 4.21
CA THR A 66 1.22 1.96 3.05
C THR A 66 0.89 0.50 3.29
N LEU A 67 1.30 -0.07 4.44
CA LEU A 67 0.96 -1.44 4.80
C LEU A 67 -0.56 -1.63 4.88
N LEU A 68 -1.27 -0.79 5.63
CA LEU A 68 -2.70 -0.91 5.87
C LEU A 68 -3.53 -0.85 4.58
N HIS A 69 -3.27 0.15 3.73
CA HIS A 69 -3.97 0.30 2.47
C HIS A 69 -3.66 -0.83 1.51
N THR A 70 -2.40 -1.25 1.38
CA THR A 70 -2.05 -2.39 0.52
C THR A 70 -2.63 -3.70 1.04
N THR A 71 -2.68 -3.94 2.36
CA THR A 71 -3.37 -5.10 2.94
C THR A 71 -4.86 -5.10 2.59
N ALA A 72 -5.54 -3.95 2.69
CA ALA A 72 -6.96 -3.85 2.33
C ALA A 72 -7.18 -4.02 0.82
N ALA A 73 -6.33 -3.41 -0.01
CA ALA A 73 -6.39 -3.49 -1.46
C ALA A 73 -6.31 -4.92 -2.00
N TYR A 74 -5.52 -5.76 -1.32
CA TYR A 74 -5.29 -7.17 -1.64
C TYR A 74 -6.12 -8.15 -0.82
N TYR A 75 -7.03 -7.63 0.01
CA TYR A 75 -7.97 -8.46 0.76
C TYR A 75 -8.93 -9.20 -0.19
N PRO A 76 -9.38 -10.42 0.13
CA PRO A 76 -10.26 -11.17 -0.76
C PRO A 76 -11.57 -10.42 -1.04
N ILE A 77 -12.05 -10.50 -2.28
CA ILE A 77 -13.34 -9.90 -2.66
C ILE A 77 -14.47 -10.47 -1.78
N ALA A 78 -14.46 -11.79 -1.57
CA ALA A 78 -15.36 -12.53 -0.70
C ALA A 78 -14.56 -13.28 0.38
N PRO A 79 -14.27 -12.65 1.53
CA PRO A 79 -13.43 -13.22 2.58
C PRO A 79 -14.17 -14.28 3.40
N SER A 80 -13.47 -15.36 3.74
CA SER A 80 -13.91 -16.34 4.73
C SER A 80 -14.00 -15.74 6.13
N THR A 81 -14.79 -16.34 7.02
CA THR A 81 -14.92 -15.88 8.42
C THR A 81 -13.57 -15.77 9.13
N THR A 82 -12.62 -16.67 8.83
CA THR A 82 -11.27 -16.64 9.37
C THR A 82 -10.50 -15.40 8.89
N GLU A 83 -10.61 -15.05 7.61
CA GLU A 83 -9.97 -13.84 7.05
C GLU A 83 -10.61 -12.56 7.60
N GLN A 84 -11.92 -12.54 7.82
CA GLN A 84 -12.63 -11.41 8.46
C GLN A 84 -12.15 -11.21 9.90
N TYR A 85 -12.04 -12.30 10.66
CA TYR A 85 -11.49 -12.28 12.00
C TYR A 85 -10.02 -11.80 12.00
N ALA A 86 -9.21 -12.32 11.09
CA ALA A 86 -7.79 -11.94 10.98
C ALA A 86 -7.61 -10.45 10.67
N ALA A 87 -8.36 -9.91 9.70
CA ALA A 87 -8.32 -8.48 9.36
C ALA A 87 -8.73 -7.60 10.55
N THR A 88 -9.82 -7.97 11.23
CA THR A 88 -10.29 -7.25 12.42
C THR A 88 -9.27 -7.30 13.56
N ALA A 89 -8.70 -8.49 13.83
CA ALA A 89 -7.69 -8.68 14.86
C ALA A 89 -6.39 -7.91 14.54
N PHE A 90 -6.00 -7.86 13.28
CA PHE A 90 -4.84 -7.08 12.82
C PHE A 90 -5.00 -5.58 13.11
N MET A 91 -6.12 -4.97 12.70
CA MET A 91 -6.39 -3.55 12.97
C MET A 91 -6.46 -3.25 14.47
N ARG A 92 -7.10 -4.12 15.25
CA ARG A 92 -7.16 -4.00 16.72
C ARG A 92 -5.77 -4.11 17.36
N SER A 93 -4.91 -4.97 16.84
CA SER A 93 -3.53 -5.13 17.32
C SER A 93 -2.71 -3.87 17.08
N ILE A 94 -2.85 -3.25 15.90
CA ILE A 94 -2.20 -1.96 15.59
C ILE A 94 -2.66 -0.88 16.58
N SER A 95 -3.95 -0.79 16.90
CA SER A 95 -4.45 0.17 17.91
C SER A 95 -3.91 -0.03 19.33
N ARG A 96 -3.25 -1.16 19.61
CA ARG A 96 -2.65 -1.45 20.92
C ARG A 96 -1.13 -1.36 20.91
N LEU A 97 -0.50 -1.59 19.76
CA LEU A 97 0.94 -1.74 19.64
C LEU A 97 1.61 -0.59 18.88
N TYR A 98 0.84 0.35 18.31
CA TYR A 98 1.41 1.46 17.58
C TYR A 98 2.39 2.27 18.46
N PRO A 99 3.61 2.59 17.97
CA PRO A 99 4.70 3.09 18.82
C PRO A 99 4.49 4.53 19.30
N CYS A 100 3.77 5.35 18.53
CA CYS A 100 3.38 6.70 18.96
C CYS A 100 2.21 6.59 19.94
N ALA A 101 2.44 6.89 21.22
CA ALA A 101 1.45 6.69 22.29
C ALA A 101 0.13 7.44 22.07
N TRP A 102 0.17 8.74 21.78
CA TRP A 102 -1.06 9.51 21.55
C TRP A 102 -1.73 9.12 20.23
N CYS A 103 -0.97 8.82 19.18
CA CYS A 103 -1.53 8.34 17.91
C CYS A 103 -2.25 7.00 18.10
N ARG A 104 -1.67 6.12 18.93
CA ARG A 104 -2.26 4.83 19.31
C ARG A 104 -3.58 5.03 20.05
N ASP A 105 -3.59 5.88 21.07
CA ASP A 105 -4.77 6.11 21.91
C ASP A 105 -5.91 6.76 21.09
N ASP A 106 -5.57 7.72 20.21
CA ASP A 106 -6.50 8.29 19.23
C ASP A 106 -7.09 7.20 18.30
N PHE A 107 -6.24 6.37 17.70
CA PHE A 107 -6.70 5.30 16.80
C PHE A 107 -7.54 4.26 17.55
N HIS A 108 -7.18 3.93 18.79
CA HIS A 108 -7.96 3.04 19.64
C HIS A 108 -9.36 3.58 19.93
N GLN A 109 -9.50 4.89 20.14
CA GLN A 109 -10.81 5.52 20.29
C GLN A 109 -11.60 5.56 18.98
N ALA A 110 -10.93 5.86 17.85
CA ALA A 110 -11.54 5.82 16.52
C ALA A 110 -12.11 4.44 16.20
N LEU A 111 -11.39 3.36 16.53
CA LEU A 111 -11.87 1.98 16.37
C LEU A 111 -13.15 1.66 17.17
N LYS A 112 -13.36 2.30 18.32
CA LYS A 112 -14.59 2.10 19.12
C LYS A 112 -15.79 2.80 18.47
N GLN A 113 -15.56 3.96 17.87
CA GLN A 113 -16.60 4.77 17.23
C GLN A 113 -16.97 4.25 15.84
N ASN A 114 -15.97 3.80 15.09
CA ASN A 114 -16.15 3.20 13.76
C ASN A 114 -15.44 1.83 13.72
N PRO A 115 -16.13 0.75 14.14
CA PRO A 115 -15.58 -0.60 14.12
C PRO A 115 -15.12 -1.02 12.71
N VAL A 116 -14.12 -1.90 12.66
CA VAL A 116 -13.57 -2.44 11.40
C VAL A 116 -14.67 -3.11 10.58
N LYS A 117 -14.81 -2.71 9.32
CA LYS A 117 -15.66 -3.37 8.33
C LYS A 117 -14.78 -4.29 7.48
N ALA A 118 -15.03 -5.58 7.55
CA ALA A 118 -14.20 -6.61 6.92
C ALA A 118 -15.02 -7.63 6.11
N GLU A 119 -16.31 -7.37 5.89
CA GLU A 119 -17.22 -8.25 5.17
C GLU A 119 -16.86 -8.43 3.68
N SER A 120 -16.08 -7.50 3.12
CA SER A 120 -15.57 -7.55 1.74
C SER A 120 -14.31 -6.71 1.59
N ARG A 121 -13.59 -6.91 0.48
CA ARG A 121 -12.49 -6.04 0.04
C ARG A 121 -12.88 -4.57 0.01
N GLU A 122 -14.01 -4.26 -0.61
CA GLU A 122 -14.49 -2.88 -0.74
C GLU A 122 -14.77 -2.25 0.63
N ALA A 123 -15.45 -2.99 1.52
CA ALA A 123 -15.76 -2.52 2.86
C ALA A 123 -14.49 -2.19 3.65
N LEU A 124 -13.48 -3.07 3.58
CA LEU A 124 -12.20 -2.86 4.28
C LEU A 124 -11.39 -1.71 3.67
N CYS A 125 -11.32 -1.62 2.33
CA CYS A 125 -10.64 -0.52 1.63
C CYS A 125 -11.24 0.85 2.02
N LYS A 126 -12.57 0.98 1.93
CA LYS A 126 -13.27 2.21 2.30
C LYS A 126 -13.06 2.55 3.77
N TRP A 127 -13.19 1.57 4.66
CA TRP A 127 -12.99 1.78 6.08
C TRP A 127 -11.56 2.27 6.40
N VAL A 128 -10.51 1.68 5.80
CA VAL A 128 -9.12 2.15 6.01
C VAL A 128 -8.93 3.56 5.47
N CYS A 129 -9.53 3.89 4.32
CA CYS A 129 -9.51 5.25 3.77
C CYS A 129 -10.19 6.27 4.68
N GLU A 130 -11.39 5.96 5.17
CA GLU A 130 -12.13 6.81 6.12
C GLU A 130 -11.32 7.04 7.40
N GLN A 131 -10.69 6.01 7.97
CA GLN A 131 -9.82 6.18 9.14
C GLN A 131 -8.61 7.07 8.84
N HIS A 132 -8.00 6.95 7.66
CA HIS A 132 -6.88 7.82 7.26
C HIS A 132 -7.35 9.28 7.10
N ASN A 133 -8.55 9.47 6.57
CA ASN A 133 -9.17 10.78 6.38
C ASN A 133 -9.52 11.50 7.69
N LEU A 134 -9.93 10.77 8.75
CA LEU A 134 -10.06 11.34 10.09
C LEU A 134 -8.73 11.92 10.61
N ILE A 135 -7.61 11.26 10.30
CA ILE A 135 -6.28 11.76 10.65
C ILE A 135 -5.87 12.93 9.75
N ASN A 136 -6.20 12.89 8.45
CA ASN A 136 -5.98 14.02 7.55
C ASN A 136 -6.69 15.27 8.05
N GLU A 137 -7.97 15.16 8.43
CA GLU A 137 -8.74 16.25 9.02
C GLU A 137 -8.07 16.84 10.26
N LYS A 138 -7.70 15.97 11.22
CA LYS A 138 -7.01 16.38 12.46
C LYS A 138 -5.69 17.11 12.20
N LEU A 139 -5.01 16.78 11.10
CA LEU A 139 -3.75 17.39 10.68
C LEU A 139 -3.93 18.57 9.71
N GLY A 140 -5.16 18.95 9.36
CA GLY A 140 -5.44 20.01 8.39
C GLY A 140 -5.01 19.68 6.96
N LYS A 141 -5.00 18.38 6.60
CA LYS A 141 -4.66 17.89 5.26
C LYS A 141 -5.91 17.69 4.42
N GLU A 142 -5.73 17.69 3.10
CA GLU A 142 -6.79 17.37 2.16
C GLU A 142 -7.33 15.95 2.38
N GLN A 143 -8.64 15.80 2.12
CA GLN A 143 -9.32 14.52 2.17
C GLN A 143 -9.06 13.74 0.88
N PHE A 144 -8.85 12.43 1.01
CA PHE A 144 -8.72 11.54 -0.15
C PHE A 144 -10.09 10.94 -0.51
N SER A 145 -10.46 10.88 -1.79
CA SER A 145 -11.69 10.19 -2.20
C SER A 145 -11.57 8.68 -1.94
N CYS A 146 -12.50 8.14 -1.14
CA CYS A 146 -12.56 6.71 -0.83
C CYS A 146 -13.30 5.89 -1.90
N ASP A 147 -13.47 6.42 -3.11
CA ASP A 147 -14.03 5.67 -4.24
C ASP A 147 -13.06 4.55 -4.64
N MET A 148 -13.61 3.37 -4.96
CA MET A 148 -12.80 2.18 -5.23
C MET A 148 -11.85 2.38 -6.41
N GLU A 149 -12.22 3.18 -7.40
CA GLU A 149 -11.35 3.54 -8.52
C GLU A 149 -10.08 4.26 -8.04
N ASN A 150 -10.22 5.28 -7.19
CA ASN A 150 -9.09 6.03 -6.63
C ASN A 150 -8.23 5.15 -5.71
N LEU A 151 -8.88 4.30 -4.90
CA LEU A 151 -8.18 3.38 -4.01
C LEU A 151 -7.40 2.31 -4.78
N ASP A 152 -7.98 1.72 -5.81
CA ASP A 152 -7.30 0.74 -6.65
C ASP A 152 -6.19 1.38 -7.48
N ARG A 153 -6.42 2.57 -8.05
CA ARG A 153 -5.37 3.35 -8.76
C ARG A 153 -4.19 3.65 -7.85
N ARG A 154 -4.42 3.98 -6.57
CA ARG A 154 -3.35 4.34 -5.64
C ARG A 154 -2.65 3.15 -4.99
N TRP A 155 -3.38 2.08 -4.65
CA TRP A 155 -2.89 1.03 -3.73
C TRP A 155 -2.87 -0.38 -4.32
N ARG A 156 -3.44 -0.60 -5.52
CA ARG A 156 -3.49 -1.92 -6.17
C ARG A 156 -2.96 -1.90 -7.59
N GLY A 157 -3.78 -1.42 -8.53
CA GLY A 157 -3.52 -1.46 -9.96
C GLY A 157 -2.46 -0.47 -10.40
N GLY A 158 -2.34 0.68 -9.72
CA GLY A 158 -1.43 1.75 -10.14
C GLY A 158 -2.04 2.60 -11.25
N ASP A 159 -1.47 3.79 -11.43
CA ASP A 159 -1.73 4.63 -12.60
C ASP A 159 -1.03 4.03 -13.84
N PRO A 160 -1.59 4.10 -15.06
CA PRO A 160 -0.89 3.66 -16.28
C PRO A 160 0.52 4.26 -16.42
N ARG A 161 0.69 5.52 -15.97
CA ARG A 161 2.00 6.21 -15.97
C ARG A 161 3.03 5.55 -15.05
N CYS A 162 2.61 4.73 -14.08
CA CYS A 162 3.53 3.93 -13.26
C CYS A 162 4.22 2.82 -14.07
N TYR A 163 3.69 2.46 -15.24
CA TYR A 163 4.18 1.37 -16.08
C TYR A 163 4.74 1.84 -17.43
N GLY A 164 4.76 3.15 -17.67
CA GLY A 164 5.25 3.73 -18.92
C GLY A 164 4.21 3.79 -20.04
N ASP A 165 2.94 3.53 -19.73
CA ASP A 165 1.83 3.71 -20.67
C ASP A 165 1.38 5.19 -20.62
N GLU A 166 1.54 5.93 -21.71
CA GLU A 166 0.92 7.24 -21.85
C GLU A 166 -0.60 7.05 -21.99
N GLU A 167 -1.41 7.70 -21.15
CA GLU A 167 -2.86 7.78 -21.37
C GLU A 167 -3.06 8.34 -22.79
N SER A 168 -3.50 7.49 -23.72
CA SER A 168 -3.98 7.92 -25.02
C SER A 168 -5.04 8.99 -24.77
N GLY A 169 -4.68 10.23 -25.08
CA GLY A 169 -5.44 11.41 -24.72
C GLY A 169 -6.92 11.25 -25.04
N VAL A 170 -7.77 11.58 -24.07
CA VAL A 170 -9.14 11.99 -24.35
C VAL A 170 -9.02 13.21 -25.26
N GLY A 171 -9.20 13.00 -26.56
CA GLY A 171 -9.33 14.07 -27.52
C GLY A 171 -10.64 14.82 -27.26
N ASP A 172 -10.53 16.13 -27.07
CA ASP A 172 -11.62 17.08 -27.29
C ASP A 172 -12.02 17.13 -28.78
#